data_AF-A0A5C9AHP4-F1
#
_entry.id   AF-A0A5C9AHP4-F1
#
_cell.length_a   1.000
_cell.length_b   1.000
_cell.length_c   1.000
_cell.angle_alpha   90.00
_cell.angle_beta   90.00
_cell.angle_gamma   90.00
#
_symmetry.space_group_name_H-M   'P 1'
#
loop_
_entity.id
_entity.type
_entity.pdbx_description
1 polymer ?
#
loop_
_entity_poly.entity_id
_entity_poly.type
_entity_poly.pdbx_seq_one_letter_code
_entity_poly.pdbx_strand_id
1 'polypeptide(L)'
;AVLYPLKFGSCMREVNLWGCPYRLKCQSAAFCEHFTLTGRMDELPNLIAKKQALQKAYSKLTQLTQRQPDYQTRLADIEKRLHQLKAIQAQWQRRAKTQQLVATENVLSGEVITEGKVRTLAQLFALEYQQLMKEND
;
A
#
# COMPACT_ATOMS: atom_id res chain seq x y z
N ALA A 1 -0.89 10.07 15.03
CA ALA A 1 0.53 9.86 14.72
C ALA A 1 0.88 10.64 13.47
N VAL A 2 1.99 11.39 13.44
CA VAL A 2 2.43 12.15 12.25
C VAL A 2 3.10 11.18 11.27
N LEU A 3 2.73 11.25 9.99
CA LEU A 3 3.33 10.46 8.92
C LEU A 3 4.28 11.31 8.10
N TYR A 4 5.52 10.85 7.96
CA TYR A 4 6.55 11.49 7.15
C TYR A 4 6.65 10.80 5.80
N PRO A 5 6.39 11.52 4.68
CA PRO A 5 6.32 10.92 3.37
C PRO A 5 7.69 10.42 2.91
N LEU A 6 7.70 9.23 2.29
CA LEU A 6 8.86 8.66 1.62
C LEU A 6 8.56 8.49 0.12
N LYS A 7 9.59 8.26 -0.69
CA LYS A 7 9.43 7.86 -2.11
C LYS A 7 8.58 6.59 -2.27
N PHE A 8 8.56 5.74 -1.25
CA PHE A 8 7.72 4.56 -1.15
C PHE A 8 7.18 4.51 0.28
N GLY A 9 5.86 4.50 0.47
CA GLY A 9 5.23 4.50 1.80
C GLY A 9 5.45 5.78 2.61
N SER A 10 5.32 5.66 3.93
CA SER A 10 5.55 6.71 4.92
C SER A 10 6.23 6.16 6.18
N CYS A 11 6.91 7.04 6.91
CA CYS A 11 7.54 6.74 8.19
C CYS A 11 6.70 7.32 9.33
N MET A 12 6.44 6.52 10.37
CA MET A 12 5.72 6.94 11.58
C MET A 12 6.62 7.61 12.63
N ARG A 13 7.94 7.47 12.48
CA ARG A 13 8.93 8.11 13.37
C ARG A 13 9.25 9.52 12.90
N GLU A 14 9.38 10.42 13.86
CA GLU A 14 9.92 11.77 13.64
C GLU A 14 11.34 11.72 13.09
N VAL A 15 11.48 12.12 11.83
CA VAL A 15 12.75 12.15 11.09
C VAL A 15 13.47 13.48 11.20
N ASN A 16 12.80 14.52 11.70
CA ASN A 16 13.29 15.90 11.66
C ASN A 16 14.41 16.19 12.67
N LEU A 17 14.48 15.46 13.79
CA LEU A 17 15.38 15.86 14.88
C LEU A 17 16.81 15.31 14.75
N TRP A 18 17.04 14.14 14.14
CA TRP A 18 18.40 13.57 14.00
C TRP A 18 18.55 12.65 12.77
N GLY A 19 17.60 12.73 11.82
CA GLY A 19 17.43 11.68 10.81
C GLY A 19 16.94 10.35 11.40
N CYS A 20 16.52 9.42 10.54
CA CYS A 20 16.15 8.07 10.97
C CYS A 20 17.31 7.11 10.74
N PRO A 21 17.81 6.40 11.77
CA PRO A 21 18.87 5.38 11.60
C PRO A 21 18.40 4.21 10.69
N TYR A 22 17.08 4.04 10.55
CA TYR A 22 16.48 3.03 9.69
C TYR A 22 16.06 3.58 8.32
N ARG A 23 16.44 4.80 7.95
CA ARG A 23 16.04 5.45 6.67
C ARG A 23 16.33 4.57 5.46
N LEU A 24 17.49 3.91 5.44
CA LEU A 24 17.88 2.99 4.38
C LEU A 24 17.01 1.73 4.35
N LYS A 25 16.51 1.26 5.50
CA LYS A 25 15.62 0.09 5.56
C LYS A 25 14.29 0.38 4.84
N CYS A 26 13.69 1.54 5.12
CA CYS A 26 12.44 1.97 4.48
C CYS A 26 12.57 2.12 2.95
N GLN A 27 13.73 2.57 2.46
CA GLN A 27 13.96 2.73 1.02
C GLN A 27 14.30 1.40 0.33
N SER A 28 14.95 0.48 1.04
CA SER A 28 15.48 -0.76 0.47
C SER A 28 14.55 -1.98 0.64
N ALA A 29 13.31 -1.76 1.08
CA ALA A 29 12.33 -2.82 1.36
C ALA A 29 12.79 -3.84 2.41
N ALA A 30 13.75 -3.47 3.25
CA ALA A 30 14.05 -4.22 4.45
C ALA A 30 12.99 -3.94 5.51
N PHE A 31 12.79 -4.89 6.44
CA PHE A 31 11.87 -4.69 7.55
C PHE A 31 12.23 -3.44 8.35
N CYS A 32 11.25 -2.57 8.54
CA CYS A 32 11.32 -1.41 9.44
C CYS A 32 9.98 -1.27 10.15
N GLU A 33 10.01 -1.24 11.47
CA GLU A 33 8.82 -1.14 12.33
C GLU A 33 8.07 0.19 12.20
N HIS A 34 8.75 1.25 11.73
CA HIS A 34 8.15 2.57 11.52
C HIS A 34 7.62 2.77 10.10
N PHE A 35 7.77 1.78 9.20
CA PHE A 35 7.32 1.89 7.82
C PHE A 35 5.85 1.50 7.69
N THR A 36 5.06 2.30 6.98
CA THR A 36 3.66 2.00 6.65
C THR A 36 3.33 2.44 5.24
N LEU A 37 2.40 1.74 4.60
CA LEU A 37 1.75 2.20 3.38
C LEU A 37 0.61 3.15 3.72
N THR A 38 0.26 4.03 2.80
CA THR A 38 -0.80 5.03 3.00
C THR A 38 -1.99 4.80 2.06
N GLY A 39 -1.83 3.96 1.03
CA GLY A 39 -2.85 3.77 0.00
C GLY A 39 -2.72 4.76 -1.15
N ARG A 40 -1.62 5.53 -1.23
CA ARG A 40 -1.35 6.39 -2.39
C ARG A 40 -1.28 5.55 -3.66
N MET A 41 -1.81 6.09 -4.76
CA MET A 41 -1.93 5.38 -6.04
C MET A 41 -0.58 4.91 -6.61
N ASP A 42 0.52 5.61 -6.31
CA ASP A 42 1.86 5.26 -6.75
C ASP A 42 2.50 4.12 -5.95
N GLU A 43 1.97 3.77 -4.76
CA GLU A 43 2.57 2.76 -3.90
C GLU A 43 2.50 1.36 -4.49
N LEU A 44 1.38 0.98 -5.13
CA LEU A 44 1.22 -0.34 -5.77
C LEU A 44 2.19 -0.54 -6.96
N PRO A 45 2.24 0.33 -7.98
CA PRO A 45 3.17 0.17 -9.08
C PRO A 45 4.64 0.19 -8.59
N ASN A 46 4.97 1.03 -7.61
CA ASN A 46 6.31 1.05 -7.01
C ASN A 46 6.64 -0.27 -6.28
N LEU A 47 5.66 -0.88 -5.60
CA LEU A 47 5.82 -2.18 -4.95
C LEU A 47 6.09 -3.30 -5.97
N ILE A 48 5.32 -3.32 -7.06
CA ILE A 48 5.47 -4.30 -8.15
C ILE A 48 6.84 -4.15 -8.80
N ALA A 49 7.23 -2.91 -9.16
CA ALA A 49 8.53 -2.62 -9.77
C ALA A 49 9.69 -3.04 -8.87
N LYS A 50 9.64 -2.74 -7.56
CA LYS A 50 10.66 -3.18 -6.59
C LYS A 50 10.75 -4.69 -6.49
N LYS A 51 9.61 -5.40 -6.43
CA LYS A 51 9.58 -6.87 -6.39
C LYS A 51 10.21 -7.48 -7.63
N GLN A 52 9.86 -6.99 -8.81
CA GLN A 52 10.45 -7.43 -10.09
C GLN A 52 11.96 -7.17 -10.15
N ALA A 53 12.40 -5.98 -9.71
CA ALA A 53 13.83 -5.64 -9.66
C ALA A 53 14.60 -6.59 -8.72
N LEU A 54 14.04 -6.89 -7.54
CA LEU A 54 14.64 -7.84 -6.60
C LEU A 54 14.67 -9.27 -7.16
N GLN A 55 13.61 -9.72 -7.84
CA GLN A 55 13.58 -11.04 -8.48
C GLN A 55 14.65 -11.15 -9.57
N LYS A 56 14.82 -10.11 -10.40
CA LYS A 56 15.89 -10.06 -11.40
C LYS A 56 17.28 -10.10 -10.75
N ALA A 57 17.47 -9.38 -9.65
CA ALA A 57 18.73 -9.40 -8.90
C ALA A 57 18.99 -10.79 -8.29
N TYR A 58 17.96 -11.42 -7.71
CA TYR A 58 18.03 -12.78 -7.17
C TYR A 58 18.51 -13.77 -8.23
N SER A 59 17.83 -13.85 -9.38
CA SER A 59 18.19 -14.77 -10.47
C SER A 59 19.63 -14.61 -10.96
N LYS A 60 20.10 -13.36 -11.11
CA LYS A 60 21.49 -13.08 -11.48
C LYS A 60 22.48 -13.55 -10.43
N LEU A 61 22.18 -13.30 -9.15
CA LEU A 61 23.07 -13.65 -8.05
C LEU A 61 23.11 -15.16 -7.81
N THR A 62 22.01 -15.88 -8.04
CA THR A 62 21.97 -17.34 -7.98
C THR A 62 22.93 -17.99 -8.99
N GLN A 63 23.00 -17.45 -10.21
CA GLN A 63 23.96 -17.93 -11.23
C GLN A 63 25.42 -17.71 -10.81
N LEU A 64 25.70 -16.61 -10.11
CA LEU A 64 27.05 -16.29 -9.62
C LEU A 64 27.44 -17.11 -8.38
N THR A 65 26.47 -17.47 -7.54
CA THR A 65 26.73 -18.22 -6.29
C THR A 65 27.22 -19.64 -6.57
N GLN A 66 26.89 -20.22 -7.74
CA GLN A 66 27.47 -21.49 -8.21
C GLN A 66 29.00 -21.43 -8.36
N ARG A 67 29.57 -20.23 -8.55
CA ARG A 67 31.01 -20.00 -8.74
C ARG A 67 31.70 -19.41 -7.52
N GLN A 68 30.95 -18.72 -6.64
CA GLN A 68 31.50 -18.05 -5.46
C GLN A 68 30.52 -18.18 -4.27
N PRO A 69 30.84 -19.01 -3.26
CA PRO A 69 29.95 -19.27 -2.12
C PRO A 69 29.73 -18.04 -1.23
N ASP A 70 30.63 -17.04 -1.27
CA ASP A 70 30.51 -15.78 -0.51
C ASP A 70 29.21 -15.01 -0.78
N TYR A 71 28.57 -15.24 -1.93
CA TYR A 71 27.30 -14.61 -2.28
C TYR A 71 26.08 -15.22 -1.59
N GLN A 72 26.22 -16.35 -0.90
CA GLN A 72 25.11 -17.05 -0.25
C GLN A 72 24.43 -16.18 0.82
N THR A 73 25.21 -15.38 1.56
CA THR A 73 24.68 -14.42 2.54
C THR A 73 23.83 -13.33 1.88
N ARG A 74 24.27 -12.83 0.71
CA ARG A 74 23.51 -11.83 -0.06
C ARG A 74 22.23 -12.42 -0.67
N LEU A 75 22.23 -13.69 -1.08
CA LEU A 75 21.00 -14.38 -1.51
C LEU A 75 19.97 -14.41 -0.38
N ALA A 76 20.37 -14.85 0.81
CA ALA A 76 19.48 -14.92 1.97
C ALA A 76 18.88 -13.53 2.31
N ASP A 77 19.69 -12.47 2.19
CA ASP A 77 19.23 -11.09 2.36
C ASP A 77 18.17 -10.68 1.32
N ILE A 78 18.36 -11.06 0.06
CA ILE A 78 17.39 -10.79 -1.01
C ILE A 78 16.09 -11.58 -0.77
N GLU A 79 16.17 -12.84 -0.34
CA GLU A 79 15.01 -13.66 -0.01
C GLU A 79 14.19 -13.05 1.14
N LYS A 80 14.87 -12.59 2.20
CA LYS A 80 14.22 -11.93 3.33
C LYS A 80 13.47 -10.67 2.90
N ARG A 81 14.06 -9.86 2.00
CA ARG A 81 13.41 -8.66 1.43
C ARG A 81 12.24 -9.03 0.53
N LEU A 82 12.34 -10.09 -0.28
CA LEU A 82 11.22 -10.60 -1.09
C LEU A 82 10.05 -11.06 -0.21
N HIS A 83 10.33 -11.74 0.89
CA HIS A 83 9.32 -12.15 1.87
C HIS A 83 8.62 -10.93 2.48
N GLN A 84 9.39 -9.91 2.89
CA GLN A 84 8.84 -8.66 3.40
C GLN A 84 7.96 -7.93 2.38
N LEU A 85 8.39 -7.85 1.11
CA LEU A 85 7.60 -7.24 0.04
C LEU A 85 6.27 -7.99 -0.19
N LYS A 86 6.25 -9.32 -0.07
CA LYS A 86 5.01 -10.12 -0.15
C LYS A 86 4.07 -9.80 1.02
N ALA A 87 4.59 -9.65 2.24
CA ALA A 87 3.78 -9.26 3.39
C ALA A 87 3.17 -7.85 3.21
N ILE A 88 3.97 -6.90 2.74
CA ILE A 88 3.51 -5.54 2.41
C ILE A 88 2.44 -5.58 1.31
N GLN A 89 2.61 -6.41 0.27
CA GLN A 89 1.63 -6.60 -0.80
C GLN A 89 0.30 -7.14 -0.27
N ALA A 90 0.33 -8.15 0.60
CA ALA A 90 -0.86 -8.70 1.21
C ALA A 90 -1.59 -7.67 2.09
N GLN A 91 -0.84 -6.87 2.85
CA GLN A 91 -1.39 -5.78 3.65
C GLN A 91 -2.07 -4.73 2.78
N TRP A 92 -1.42 -4.32 1.68
CA TRP A 92 -2.00 -3.40 0.72
C TRP A 92 -3.30 -3.94 0.12
N GLN A 93 -3.30 -5.20 -0.32
CA GLN A 93 -4.51 -5.85 -0.88
C GLN A 93 -5.66 -5.93 0.12
N ARG A 94 -5.37 -6.23 1.40
CA ARG A 94 -6.40 -6.21 2.45
C ARG A 94 -7.00 -4.81 2.62
N ARG A 95 -6.16 -3.77 2.65
CA ARG A 95 -6.62 -2.38 2.73
C ARG A 95 -7.43 -1.96 1.50
N ALA A 96 -6.97 -2.32 0.31
CA ALA A 96 -7.66 -2.04 -0.94
C ALA A 96 -9.05 -2.69 -0.98
N LYS A 97 -9.21 -3.91 -0.46
CA LYS A 97 -10.52 -4.55 -0.30
C LYS A 97 -11.42 -3.81 0.70
N THR A 98 -10.88 -3.36 1.84
CA THR A 98 -11.67 -2.59 2.81
C THR A 98 -12.03 -1.17 2.33
N GLN A 99 -11.25 -0.62 1.41
CA GLN A 99 -11.45 0.70 0.81
C GLN A 99 -12.06 0.60 -0.60
N GLN A 100 -12.63 -0.56 -0.94
CA GLN A 100 -13.21 -0.77 -2.26
C GLN A 100 -14.35 0.22 -2.46
N LEU A 101 -14.29 0.97 -3.56
CA LEU A 101 -15.32 1.95 -3.92
C LEU A 101 -16.66 1.22 -4.07
N VAL A 102 -17.66 1.69 -3.33
CA VAL A 102 -19.02 1.20 -3.42
C VAL A 102 -19.77 2.16 -4.34
N ALA A 103 -20.41 1.62 -5.37
CA ALA A 103 -21.23 2.42 -6.28
C ALA A 103 -22.37 3.10 -5.52
N THR A 104 -22.77 4.30 -5.96
CA THR A 104 -23.86 5.07 -5.34
C THR A 104 -25.15 4.27 -5.25
N GLU A 105 -25.49 3.50 -6.29
CA GLU A 105 -26.63 2.60 -6.29
C GLU A 105 -26.53 1.50 -5.23
N ASN A 106 -25.33 1.03 -4.91
CA ASN A 106 -25.07 0.03 -3.87
C ASN A 106 -25.15 0.64 -2.45
N VAL A 107 -24.84 1.93 -2.30
CA VAL A 107 -25.05 2.68 -1.05
C VAL A 107 -26.53 2.91 -0.76
N LEU A 108 -27.34 3.06 -1.83
CA LEU A 108 -28.77 3.38 -1.77
C LEU A 108 -29.71 2.16 -1.86
N SER A 109 -29.19 0.97 -2.16
CA SER A 109 -30.01 -0.25 -2.31
C SER A 109 -30.30 -1.00 -1.00
N GLY A 110 -29.71 -0.58 0.12
CA GLY A 110 -30.14 -1.06 1.44
C GLY A 110 -31.34 -0.26 1.93
N GLU A 111 -32.54 -0.87 1.99
CA GLU A 111 -33.83 -0.30 2.47
C GLU A 111 -33.79 1.23 2.68
N VAL A 112 -33.65 1.98 1.58
CA VAL A 112 -33.88 3.42 1.61
C VAL A 112 -35.40 3.57 1.60
N ILE A 113 -35.98 3.40 2.77
CA ILE A 113 -37.39 3.69 3.01
C ILE A 113 -37.52 5.18 2.74
N THR A 114 -38.16 5.48 1.61
CA THR A 114 -38.69 6.79 1.26
C THR A 114 -39.38 7.36 2.48
N GLU A 115 -38.98 8.57 2.86
CA GLU A 115 -39.42 9.30 4.05
C GLU A 115 -38.86 8.75 5.38
N GLY A 116 -37.64 9.19 5.73
CA GLY A 116 -37.33 9.49 7.13
C GLY A 116 -36.07 8.89 7.76
N LYS A 117 -35.33 7.97 7.14
CA LYS A 117 -34.07 7.49 7.77
C LYS A 117 -32.94 7.28 6.77
N VAL A 118 -32.32 8.39 6.38
CA VAL A 118 -30.89 8.37 6.04
C VAL A 118 -30.14 7.84 7.28
N ARG A 119 -29.55 6.65 7.18
CA ARG A 119 -28.87 5.99 8.33
C ARG A 119 -27.39 6.36 8.40
N THR A 120 -26.81 6.79 7.29
CA THR A 120 -25.38 7.12 7.20
C THR A 120 -25.15 8.38 6.37
N LEU A 121 -24.07 9.11 6.66
CA LEU A 121 -23.66 10.26 5.84
C LEU A 121 -23.41 9.86 4.38
N ALA A 122 -22.90 8.65 4.13
CA ALA A 122 -22.68 8.15 2.77
C ALA A 122 -23.99 8.07 1.96
N GLN A 123 -25.10 7.67 2.60
CA GLN A 123 -26.43 7.68 1.97
C GLN A 123 -26.92 9.10 1.67
N LEU A 124 -26.68 10.06 2.59
CA LEU A 124 -27.02 11.47 2.36
C LEU A 124 -26.31 12.01 1.11
N PHE A 125 -25.00 11.82 1.05
CA PHE A 125 -24.19 12.27 -0.08
C PHE A 125 -24.56 11.57 -1.39
N ALA A 126 -24.88 10.27 -1.34
CA ALA A 126 -25.31 9.53 -2.51
C ALA A 126 -26.66 10.02 -3.05
N LEU A 127 -27.62 10.36 -2.17
CA LEU A 127 -28.91 10.95 -2.56
C LEU A 127 -28.74 12.33 -3.21
N GLU A 128 -27.96 13.21 -2.58
CA GLU A 128 -27.68 14.55 -3.12
C GLU A 128 -27.00 14.46 -4.49
N TYR A 129 -25.99 13.57 -4.61
CA TYR A 129 -25.30 13.34 -5.87
C TYR A 129 -26.27 12.85 -6.96
N GLN A 130 -27.19 11.93 -6.66
CA GLN A 130 -28.20 11.49 -7.63
C GLN A 130 -29.16 12.61 -8.05
N GLN A 131 -29.53 13.52 -7.14
CA GLN A 131 -30.37 14.67 -7.48
C GLN A 131 -29.64 15.63 -8.43
N LEU A 132 -28.38 15.98 -8.11
CA LEU A 132 -27.53 16.80 -8.96
C LEU A 132 -27.33 16.20 -10.36
N MET A 133 -27.19 14.87 -10.47
CA MET A 133 -27.05 14.22 -11.77
C MET A 133 -28.36 14.27 -12.59
N LYS A 134 -29.53 14.24 -11.94
CA LYS A 134 -30.84 14.35 -12.62
C LYS A 134 -31.20 15.77 -13.04
N GLU A 135 -30.67 16.80 -12.37
CA GLU A 135 -30.89 18.21 -12.72
C GLU A 135 -30.01 18.69 -13.89
N ASN A 136 -28.94 17.96 -14.20
CA ASN A 136 -28.00 18.30 -15.27
C ASN A 136 -28.25 17.53 -16.59
N ASP A 137 -29.28 16.67 -16.63
CA ASP A 137 -29.79 16.00 -17.84
C ASP A 137 -31.06 16.73 -18.35
#